data_AF-A0A224YUH1-F1
#
_entry.id   AF-A0A224YUH1-F1
#
_cell.length_a   1.000
_cell.length_b   1.000
_cell.length_c   1.000
_cell.angle_alpha   90.00
_cell.angle_beta   90.00
_cell.angle_gamma   90.00
#
_symmetry.space_group_name_H-M   'P 1'
#
loop_
_entity.id
_entity.type
_entity.pdbx_description
1 polymer ?
#
loop_
_entity_poly.entity_id
_entity_poly.type
_entity_poly.pdbx_seq_one_letter_code
_entity_poly.pdbx_strand_id
1 'polypeptide(L)'
;MADEKYGTLPPYYEKLFTPEPFNEHRLFIRRFYFWGFPALIGAASACLTNYFMRKPAFSGIQKHIVSAAVCVCLGEATMRYADHRSMERDAVLRRYILLHPEDFPEPERKKYRDVLEPWVPVR
;
A
#
# COMPACT_ATOMS: atom_id res chain seq x y z
N MET A 1 0.07 15.99 21.50
CA MET A 1 0.58 15.71 22.87
C MET A 1 1.98 15.11 22.91
N ALA A 2 2.45 14.35 21.90
CA ALA A 2 3.86 13.95 21.81
C ALA A 2 4.76 15.03 21.16
N ASP A 3 4.24 15.74 20.14
CA ASP A 3 4.99 16.79 19.43
C ASP A 3 5.44 17.95 20.32
N GLU A 4 4.67 18.31 21.37
CA GLU A 4 5.01 19.44 22.25
C GLU A 4 6.24 19.19 23.12
N LYS A 5 6.57 17.94 23.44
CA LYS A 5 7.66 17.61 24.38
C LYS A 5 8.97 17.24 23.68
N TYR A 6 8.90 16.67 22.49
CA TYR A 6 10.06 16.08 21.79
C TYR A 6 10.44 16.82 20.50
N GLY A 7 9.69 17.86 20.10
CA GLY A 7 10.00 18.67 18.92
C GLY A 7 9.69 17.97 17.59
N THR A 8 10.19 18.54 16.50
CA THR A 8 10.03 18.00 15.14
C THR A 8 11.10 16.95 14.82
N LEU A 9 10.76 15.98 13.96
CA LEU A 9 11.72 14.99 13.45
C LEU A 9 12.88 15.67 12.70
N PRO A 10 14.11 15.12 12.74
CA PRO A 10 15.20 15.60 11.90
C PRO A 10 14.86 15.48 10.40
N PRO A 11 15.42 16.34 9.53
CA PRO A 11 15.05 16.41 8.11
C PRO A 11 15.24 15.09 7.35
N TYR A 12 16.25 14.31 7.72
CA TYR A 12 16.48 12.98 7.16
C TYR A 12 15.29 12.03 7.42
N TYR A 13 14.86 11.91 8.68
CA TYR A 13 13.78 11.00 9.07
C TYR A 13 12.41 11.50 8.64
N GLU A 14 12.18 12.81 8.64
CA GLU A 14 10.92 13.39 8.16
C GLU A 14 10.62 12.95 6.72
N LYS A 15 11.62 13.04 5.83
CA LYS A 15 11.52 12.62 4.43
C LYS A 15 11.24 11.11 4.27
N LEU A 16 11.64 10.28 5.24
CA LEU A 16 11.39 8.84 5.16
C LEU A 16 9.90 8.50 5.28
N PHE A 17 9.17 9.31 6.03
CA PHE A 17 7.75 9.08 6.31
C PHE A 17 6.81 10.03 5.55
N THR A 18 7.35 10.92 4.71
CA THR A 18 6.50 11.71 3.81
C THR A 18 5.84 10.80 2.79
N PRO A 19 4.54 10.96 2.51
CA PRO A 19 3.94 10.23 1.41
C PRO A 19 4.67 10.60 0.11
N GLU A 20 4.92 9.59 -0.73
CA GLU A 20 5.52 9.84 -2.03
C GLU A 20 4.68 10.83 -2.85
N PRO A 21 5.31 11.63 -3.73
CA PRO A 21 4.58 12.54 -4.60
C PRO A 21 3.52 11.79 -5.42
N PHE A 22 2.49 12.52 -5.82
CA PHE A 22 1.39 12.00 -6.61
C PHE A 22 1.92 11.26 -7.86
N ASN A 23 1.51 10.00 -8.01
CA ASN A 23 1.90 9.14 -9.13
C ASN A 23 0.66 8.53 -9.77
N GLU A 24 0.34 8.99 -10.97
CA GLU A 24 -0.86 8.59 -11.73
C GLU A 24 -0.89 7.08 -12.01
N HIS A 25 0.25 6.51 -12.41
CA HIS A 25 0.35 5.08 -12.72
C HIS A 25 0.07 4.22 -11.49
N ARG A 26 0.58 4.60 -10.32
CA ARG A 26 0.33 3.89 -9.07
C ARG A 26 -1.15 3.91 -8.69
N LEU A 27 -1.80 5.07 -8.84
CA LEU A 27 -3.22 5.22 -8.56
C LEU A 27 -4.09 4.40 -9.51
N PHE A 28 -3.73 4.38 -10.79
CA PHE A 28 -4.39 3.54 -11.78
C PHE A 28 -4.27 2.05 -11.43
N ILE A 29 -3.05 1.57 -11.17
CA ILE A 29 -2.79 0.16 -10.80
C ILE A 29 -3.53 -0.19 -9.52
N ARG A 30 -3.47 0.66 -8.50
CA ARG A 30 -4.14 0.46 -7.21
C ARG A 30 -5.66 0.39 -7.39
N ARG A 31 -6.26 1.32 -8.14
CA ARG A 31 -7.69 1.29 -8.44
C ARG A 31 -8.06 0.01 -9.20
N PHE A 32 -7.30 -0.35 -10.23
CA PHE A 32 -7.55 -1.57 -10.99
C PHE A 32 -7.43 -2.83 -10.11
N TYR A 33 -6.43 -2.89 -9.23
CA TYR A 33 -6.20 -4.05 -8.37
C TYR A 33 -7.23 -4.20 -7.26
N PHE A 34 -7.68 -3.11 -6.62
CA PHE A 34 -8.64 -3.19 -5.50
C PHE A 34 -10.10 -3.07 -5.92
N TRP A 35 -10.40 -2.56 -7.12
CA TRP A 35 -11.78 -2.46 -7.65
C TRP A 35 -11.99 -3.37 -8.85
N GLY A 36 -11.10 -3.33 -9.85
CA GLY A 36 -11.25 -4.09 -11.09
C GLY A 36 -11.10 -5.59 -10.90
N PHE A 37 -9.99 -6.03 -10.31
CA PHE A 37 -9.69 -7.45 -10.13
C PHE A 37 -10.73 -8.19 -9.24
N PRO A 38 -11.19 -7.62 -8.10
CA PRO A 38 -12.27 -8.23 -7.30
C PRO A 38 -13.61 -8.27 -8.04
N ALA A 39 -13.94 -7.25 -8.85
CA ALA A 39 -15.16 -7.29 -9.68
C ALA A 39 -15.13 -8.46 -10.66
N LEU A 40 -13.98 -8.70 -11.31
CA LEU A 40 -13.78 -9.82 -12.22
C LEU A 40 -13.88 -11.16 -11.50
N ILE A 41 -13.27 -11.29 -10.31
CA ILE A 41 -13.39 -12.49 -9.47
C ILE A 41 -14.84 -12.72 -9.08
N GLY A 42 -15.57 -11.68 -8.66
CA GLY A 42 -16.99 -11.76 -8.32
C GLY A 42 -17.82 -12.26 -9.49
N ALA A 43 -17.68 -11.65 -10.67
CA ALA A 43 -18.37 -12.08 -11.88
C ALA A 43 -18.00 -13.51 -12.30
N ALA A 44 -16.72 -13.89 -12.22
CA ALA A 44 -16.24 -15.23 -12.50
C ALA A 44 -16.78 -16.26 -11.50
N SER A 45 -16.90 -15.89 -10.22
CA SER A 45 -17.51 -16.75 -9.19
C SER A 45 -18.99 -17.02 -9.50
N ALA A 46 -19.73 -16.02 -9.96
CA ALA A 46 -21.11 -16.21 -10.42
C ALA A 46 -21.19 -17.11 -11.67
N CYS A 47 -20.27 -16.99 -12.63
CA CYS A 47 -20.19 -17.92 -13.75
C CYS A 47 -19.90 -19.35 -13.29
N LEU A 48 -18.96 -19.52 -12.34
CA LEU A 48 -18.55 -20.81 -11.81
C LEU A 48 -19.69 -21.49 -11.05
N THR A 49 -20.43 -20.74 -10.22
CA THR A 49 -21.61 -21.27 -9.51
C THR A 49 -22.70 -21.71 -10.47
N ASN A 50 -22.98 -20.95 -11.53
CA ASN A 50 -23.94 -21.34 -12.57
C ASN A 50 -23.49 -22.62 -13.30
N TYR A 51 -22.19 -22.73 -13.62
CA TYR A 51 -21.61 -23.93 -14.23
C TYR A 51 -21.80 -25.17 -13.33
N PHE A 52 -21.49 -25.07 -12.03
CA PHE A 52 -21.72 -26.16 -11.07
C PHE A 52 -23.20 -26.56 -10.95
N MET A 53 -24.11 -25.59 -11.06
CA MET A 53 -25.55 -25.83 -11.05
C MET A 53 -26.11 -26.35 -12.39
N ARG A 54 -25.24 -26.69 -13.37
CA ARG A 54 -25.63 -27.11 -14.72
C ARG A 54 -26.55 -26.09 -15.42
N LYS A 55 -26.36 -24.80 -15.12
CA LYS A 55 -27.04 -23.67 -15.77
C LYS A 55 -26.08 -23.00 -16.76
N PRO A 56 -26.58 -22.32 -17.81
CA PRO A 56 -25.72 -21.56 -18.70
C PRO A 56 -24.93 -20.52 -17.91
N ALA A 57 -23.63 -20.38 -18.22
CA ALA A 57 -22.70 -19.60 -17.40
C ALA A 57 -23.15 -18.15 -17.17
N PHE A 58 -23.71 -17.51 -18.19
CA PHE A 58 -24.20 -16.12 -18.17
C PHE A 58 -25.67 -15.96 -17.71
N SER A 59 -26.27 -17.02 -17.17
CA SER A 59 -27.67 -17.00 -16.76
C SER A 59 -27.88 -16.12 -15.53
N GLY A 60 -28.75 -15.11 -15.65
CA GLY A 60 -29.17 -14.27 -14.54
C GLY A 60 -28.17 -13.16 -14.22
N ILE A 61 -28.13 -12.12 -15.06
CA ILE A 61 -27.22 -10.96 -14.96
C ILE A 61 -27.21 -10.32 -13.57
N GLN A 62 -28.36 -10.33 -12.87
CA GLN A 62 -28.49 -9.80 -11.52
C GLN A 62 -27.54 -10.47 -10.53
N LYS A 63 -27.33 -11.79 -10.64
CA LYS A 63 -26.41 -12.54 -9.76
C LYS A 63 -24.96 -12.12 -9.98
N HIS A 64 -24.56 -11.93 -11.24
CA HIS A 64 -23.22 -11.47 -11.58
C HIS A 64 -22.98 -10.06 -11.05
N ILE A 65 -23.93 -9.14 -11.25
CA ILE A 65 -23.84 -7.75 -10.77
C ILE A 65 -23.73 -7.71 -9.25
N VAL A 66 -24.59 -8.44 -8.53
CA VAL A 66 -24.56 -8.50 -7.06
C VAL A 66 -23.25 -9.10 -6.56
N SER A 67 -22.80 -10.22 -7.14
CA SER A 67 -21.52 -10.86 -6.75
C SER A 67 -20.32 -9.95 -6.99
N ALA A 68 -20.29 -9.24 -8.12
CA ALA A 68 -19.22 -8.30 -8.44
C ALA A 68 -19.22 -7.11 -7.46
N ALA A 69 -20.40 -6.53 -7.16
CA ALA A 69 -20.51 -5.43 -6.21
C ALA A 69 -20.02 -5.83 -4.80
N VAL A 70 -20.41 -7.02 -4.32
CA VAL A 70 -19.95 -7.53 -3.01
C VAL A 70 -18.43 -7.68 -2.99
N CYS A 71 -17.83 -8.28 -4.03
CA CYS A 71 -16.38 -8.41 -4.11
C CYS A 71 -15.65 -7.07 -4.20
N VAL A 72 -16.20 -6.07 -4.88
CA VAL A 72 -15.64 -4.70 -4.91
C VAL A 72 -15.67 -4.06 -3.53
N CYS A 73 -16.79 -4.16 -2.81
CA CYS A 73 -16.89 -3.64 -1.44
C CYS A 73 -15.85 -4.31 -0.51
N LEU A 74 -15.64 -5.62 -0.64
CA LEU A 74 -14.60 -6.33 0.09
C LEU A 74 -13.20 -5.84 -0.31
N GLY A 75 -12.94 -5.66 -1.61
CA GLY A 75 -11.69 -5.09 -2.13
C GLY A 75 -11.37 -3.72 -1.53
N GLU A 76 -12.34 -2.81 -1.52
CA GLU A 76 -12.22 -1.49 -0.90
C GLU A 76 -11.95 -1.58 0.62
N ALA A 77 -12.66 -2.46 1.33
CA ALA A 77 -12.45 -2.65 2.76
C ALA A 77 -11.03 -3.17 3.07
N THR A 78 -10.53 -4.12 2.29
CA THR A 78 -9.16 -4.64 2.45
C THR A 78 -8.10 -3.58 2.15
N MET A 79 -8.31 -2.73 1.15
CA MET A 79 -7.42 -1.60 0.85
C MET A 79 -7.35 -0.63 2.02
N ARG A 80 -8.50 -0.22 2.57
CA ARG A 80 -8.57 0.70 3.72
C ARG A 80 -7.92 0.10 4.96
N TYR A 81 -8.12 -1.19 5.21
CA TYR A 81 -7.47 -1.88 6.32
C TYR A 81 -5.94 -1.89 6.17
N ALA A 82 -5.44 -2.18 4.97
CA ALA A 82 -4.00 -2.17 4.69
C ALA A 82 -3.39 -0.77 4.83
N ASP A 83 -4.07 0.26 4.32
CA ASP A 83 -3.67 1.66 4.48
C ASP A 83 -3.63 2.05 5.97
N HIS A 84 -4.69 1.73 6.71
CA HIS A 84 -4.79 2.05 8.14
C HIS A 84 -3.67 1.39 8.95
N ARG A 85 -3.41 0.10 8.72
CA ARG A 85 -2.31 -0.61 9.37
C ARG A 85 -0.95 0.02 9.07
N SER A 86 -0.75 0.48 7.84
CA SER A 86 0.50 1.14 7.42
C SER A 86 0.64 2.50 8.10
N MET A 87 -0.44 3.29 8.18
CA MET A 87 -0.48 4.57 8.89
C MET A 87 -0.21 4.41 10.38
N GLU A 88 -0.81 3.42 11.04
CA GLU A 88 -0.57 3.14 12.47
C GLU A 88 0.89 2.76 12.73
N ARG A 89 1.44 1.85 11.91
CA ARG A 89 2.85 1.46 12.00
C ARG A 89 3.77 2.68 11.88
N ASP A 90 3.54 3.52 10.87
CA ASP A 90 4.38 4.69 10.62
C ASP A 90 4.23 5.74 11.74
N ALA A 91 3.03 5.90 12.31
CA ALA A 91 2.80 6.75 13.48
C ALA A 91 3.56 6.27 14.72
N VAL A 92 3.57 4.95 14.99
CA VAL A 92 4.32 4.35 16.09
C VAL A 92 5.82 4.53 15.90
N LEU A 93 6.34 4.29 14.69
CA LEU A 93 7.76 4.46 14.37
C LEU A 93 8.21 5.92 14.53
N ARG A 94 7.46 6.87 13.99
CA ARG A 94 7.74 8.31 14.17
C ARG A 94 7.80 8.68 15.66
N ARG A 95 6.83 8.21 16.44
CA ARG A 95 6.79 8.45 17.88
C ARG A 95 7.99 7.84 18.59
N TYR A 96 8.41 6.65 18.20
CA TYR A 96 9.55 5.97 18.82
C TYR A 96 10.86 6.73 18.59
N ILE A 97 11.10 7.21 17.37
CA ILE A 97 12.27 8.03 17.02
C ILE A 97 12.29 9.34 17.81
N LEU A 98 11.14 10.00 17.97
CA LEU A 98 11.03 11.22 18.77
C LEU A 98 11.34 11.00 20.25
N LEU A 99 11.01 9.82 20.79
CA LEU A 99 11.27 9.49 22.19
C LEU A 99 12.76 9.20 22.47
N HIS A 100 13.50 8.70 21.47
CA HIS A 100 14.89 8.25 21.61
C HIS A 100 15.78 8.83 20.49
N PRO A 101 15.96 10.15 20.42
CA PRO A 101 16.81 10.76 19.39
C PRO A 101 18.27 10.29 19.45
N GLU A 102 18.76 9.86 20.62
CA GLU A 102 20.11 9.35 20.84
C GLU A 102 20.43 8.05 20.07
N ASP A 103 19.43 7.19 19.88
CA ASP A 103 19.58 5.93 19.14
C ASP A 103 19.59 6.15 17.62
N PHE A 104 19.10 7.33 17.18
CA PHE A 104 18.90 7.68 15.79
C PHE A 104 19.64 8.96 15.39
N PRO A 105 20.99 9.00 15.49
CA PRO A 105 21.76 10.16 15.03
C PRO A 105 21.56 10.37 13.52
N GLU A 106 21.52 11.63 13.07
CA GLU A 106 21.36 11.94 11.65
C GLU A 106 22.65 11.57 10.88
N PRO A 107 22.58 10.70 9.86
CA PRO A 107 23.76 10.29 9.12
C PRO A 107 24.28 11.41 8.22
N GLU A 108 25.60 11.59 8.18
CA GLU A 108 26.24 12.53 7.27
C GLU A 108 26.07 12.07 5.81
N ARG A 109 25.44 12.89 4.97
CA ARG A 109 25.26 12.60 3.54
C ARG A 109 26.55 12.88 2.76
N LYS A 110 27.35 11.85 2.54
CA LYS A 110 28.55 11.90 1.69
C LYS A 110 28.18 11.83 0.20
N LYS A 111 28.88 12.57 -0.65
CA LYS A 111 28.68 12.48 -2.11
C LYS A 111 29.43 11.26 -2.65
N TYR A 112 28.95 10.68 -3.75
CA TYR A 112 29.62 9.54 -4.39
C TYR A 112 31.08 9.81 -4.77
N ARG A 113 31.44 11.06 -5.09
CA ARG A 113 32.84 11.43 -5.35
C ARG A 113 33.77 11.27 -4.13
N ASP A 114 33.20 11.30 -2.92
CA ASP A 114 33.93 11.25 -1.66
C ASP A 114 33.97 9.81 -1.09
N VAL A 115 33.27 8.86 -1.73
CA VAL A 115 33.17 7.45 -1.33
C VAL A 115 33.80 6.56 -2.42
N LEU A 116 34.91 5.90 -2.10
CA LEU A 116 35.61 5.00 -3.02
C LEU A 116 35.25 3.55 -2.70
N GLU A 117 34.30 2.99 -3.44
CA GLU A 117 33.94 1.57 -3.35
C GLU A 117 34.85 0.72 -4.27
N PRO A 118 35.17 -0.52 -3.88
CA PRO A 118 35.93 -1.42 -4.73
C PRO A 118 35.11 -1.79 -5.99
N TRP A 119 35.69 -1.56 -7.17
CA TRP A 119 35.07 -1.97 -8.42
C TRP A 119 35.30 -3.47 -8.68
N VAL A 120 34.20 -4.24 -8.71
CA VAL A 120 34.22 -5.67 -9.02
C VAL A 120 33.69 -5.87 -10.45
N PRO A 121 34.55 -6.17 -11.45
CA PRO A 121 34.09 -6.40 -12.81
C PRO A 121 33.35 -7.73 -12.94
N VAL A 122 32.27 -7.74 -13.71
CA VAL A 122 31.62 -8.98 -14.20
C VAL A 122 32.45 -9.48 -15.39
N ARG A 123 32.99 -10.70 -15.28
CA ARG A 123 33.84 -11.34 -16.31
C ARG A 123 33.16 -12.60 -16.84
#